data_AF-A0A5J4T7U2-F1
#
_entry.id   AF-A0A5J4T7U2-F1
#
_cell.length_a   1.000
_cell.length_b   1.000
_cell.length_c   1.000
_cell.angle_alpha   90.00
_cell.angle_beta   90.00
_cell.angle_gamma   90.00
#
_symmetry.space_group_name_H-M   'P 1'
#
loop_
_entity.id
_entity.type
_entity.pdbx_description
1 polymer ?
#
loop_
_entity_poly.entity_id
_entity_poly.type
_entity_poly.pdbx_seq_one_letter_code
_entity_poly.pdbx_strand_id
1 'polypeptide(L)'
;FIIDYKGFDVVEEMNKLIINDKINVNIFYYDNDDKFYYLGERRQYNKVKSINIDDNTEEQEPIDEIIHTINILLVSDTHESQSIYHVFRVTNTDGLTRQKYCPHCYQQSFDPKDGHYKRDYEQHVSQCKINGGQIIKKVKLDEQPFPFIPHIQRNETYAYLLANNATQQFKPTQYYITYDFETVERKVNTYFGKPLSKDDKTIRNSQWISVLEPLSVASTIKLKWREQYNNDDQYKKITTPFGDATLKTIYYDLRQGTDFITQWIEQVFEEAKQVALDNKYDDEAIPYNQCVSIIGFNSSRFDQALFSKYLHNDKWTIQSFIGTMGQGKQIVVEHKQT
;
A
#
# COMPACT_ATOMS: atom_id res chain seq x y z
N PHE A 1 -74.55 2.05 8.24
CA PHE A 1 -73.79 1.50 7.12
C PHE A 1 -72.92 2.61 6.56
N ILE A 2 -71.62 2.40 6.41
CA ILE A 2 -70.70 3.40 5.84
C ILE A 2 -71.00 3.47 4.34
N ILE A 3 -71.38 4.65 3.85
CA ILE A 3 -71.99 4.84 2.51
C ILE A 3 -70.93 5.07 1.43
N ASP A 4 -69.68 5.37 1.77
CA ASP A 4 -68.55 5.38 0.84
C ASP A 4 -67.24 5.13 1.60
N TYR A 5 -66.54 4.03 1.29
CA TYR A 5 -65.20 3.76 1.80
C TYR A 5 -64.17 4.40 0.86
N LYS A 6 -63.50 5.47 1.30
CA LYS A 6 -62.54 6.26 0.50
C LYS A 6 -61.19 5.56 0.22
N GLY A 7 -61.04 4.29 0.59
CA GLY A 7 -59.77 3.56 0.55
C GLY A 7 -58.95 3.71 1.84
N PHE A 8 -57.89 2.91 1.95
CA PHE A 8 -56.95 2.93 3.08
C PHE A 8 -55.68 3.70 2.68
N ASP A 9 -55.50 4.92 3.19
CA ASP A 9 -54.22 5.61 3.08
C ASP A 9 -53.29 5.10 4.19
N VAL A 10 -52.43 4.14 3.82
CA VAL A 10 -51.46 3.51 4.71
C VAL A 10 -50.57 4.54 5.39
N VAL A 11 -50.23 5.64 4.71
CA VAL A 11 -49.29 6.66 5.22
C VAL A 11 -49.97 7.53 6.27
N GLU A 12 -51.17 8.03 5.97
CA GLU A 12 -51.92 8.93 6.86
C GLU A 12 -52.42 8.19 8.11
N GLU A 13 -53.04 7.02 7.93
CA GLU A 13 -53.58 6.21 9.03
C GLU A 13 -52.47 5.68 9.94
N MET A 14 -51.31 5.31 9.38
CA MET A 14 -50.16 4.87 10.19
C MET A 14 -49.54 6.04 10.96
N ASN A 15 -49.51 7.24 10.40
CA ASN A 15 -49.08 8.43 11.13
C ASN A 15 -50.02 8.75 12.30
N LYS A 16 -51.34 8.67 12.09
CA LYS A 16 -52.34 8.82 13.17
C LYS A 16 -52.12 7.80 14.28
N LEU A 17 -51.91 6.53 13.92
CA LEU A 17 -51.64 5.45 14.88
C LEU A 17 -50.37 5.71 15.69
N ILE A 18 -49.28 6.10 15.02
CA ILE A 18 -48.00 6.45 15.66
C ILE A 18 -48.16 7.56 16.68
N ILE A 19 -48.94 8.60 16.35
CA ILE A 19 -49.18 9.75 17.23
C ILE A 19 -50.06 9.37 18.41
N ASN A 20 -51.17 8.66 18.14
CA ASN A 20 -52.15 8.27 19.15
C ASN A 20 -51.55 7.31 20.18
N ASP A 21 -50.82 6.31 19.72
CA ASP A 21 -50.27 5.25 20.58
C ASP A 21 -48.86 5.58 21.09
N LYS A 22 -48.26 6.70 20.66
CA LYS A 22 -46.89 7.11 20.99
C LYS A 22 -45.88 5.98 20.79
N ILE A 23 -45.82 5.44 19.57
CA ILE A 23 -44.92 4.33 19.21
C ILE A 23 -43.98 4.70 18.06
N ASN A 24 -42.84 4.02 17.97
CA ASN A 24 -42.02 3.99 16.77
C ASN A 24 -42.38 2.75 15.93
N VAL A 25 -42.34 2.86 14.61
CA VAL A 25 -42.64 1.75 13.70
C VAL A 25 -41.47 1.55 12.73
N ASN A 26 -40.92 0.35 12.71
CA ASN A 26 -39.96 -0.10 11.68
C ASN A 26 -40.73 -0.93 10.65
N ILE A 27 -40.63 -0.55 9.39
CA ILE A 27 -41.37 -1.15 8.28
C ILE A 27 -40.41 -1.96 7.41
N PHE A 28 -40.62 -3.27 7.41
CA PHE A 28 -39.93 -4.22 6.56
C PHE A 28 -40.73 -4.47 5.29
N TYR A 29 -40.02 -4.70 4.20
CA TYR A 29 -40.58 -5.04 2.90
C TYR A 29 -39.97 -6.35 2.41
N TYR A 30 -40.65 -6.96 1.44
CA TYR A 30 -40.13 -8.10 0.70
C TYR A 30 -39.82 -7.64 -0.73
N ASP A 31 -38.60 -7.86 -1.17
CA ASP A 31 -38.21 -7.68 -2.56
C ASP A 31 -38.58 -8.95 -3.35
N ASN A 32 -39.48 -8.80 -4.32
CA ASN A 32 -39.92 -9.92 -5.14
C ASN A 32 -38.85 -10.35 -6.16
N ASP A 33 -38.02 -9.42 -6.63
CA ASP A 33 -37.03 -9.66 -7.68
C ASP A 33 -35.83 -10.40 -7.08
N ASP A 34 -35.29 -9.85 -5.99
CA ASP A 34 -34.09 -10.38 -5.34
C ASP A 34 -34.40 -11.38 -4.21
N LYS A 35 -35.69 -11.56 -3.87
CA LYS A 35 -36.21 -12.56 -2.91
C LYS A 35 -35.63 -12.44 -1.50
N PHE A 36 -35.53 -11.23 -0.98
CA PHE A 36 -35.10 -10.98 0.39
C PHE A 36 -35.97 -9.96 1.12
N TYR A 37 -35.95 -10.02 2.45
CA TYR A 37 -36.61 -9.04 3.32
C TYR A 37 -35.61 -7.97 3.76
N TYR A 38 -36.03 -6.72 3.80
CA TYR A 38 -35.19 -5.62 4.25
C TYR A 38 -35.97 -4.58 5.04
N LEU A 39 -35.27 -3.85 5.92
CA LEU A 39 -35.80 -2.67 6.57
C LEU A 39 -35.85 -1.52 5.56
N GLY A 40 -37.04 -1.09 5.16
CA GLY A 40 -37.21 -0.02 4.17
C GLY A 40 -37.41 1.35 4.83
N GLU A 41 -38.35 1.45 5.76
CA GLU A 41 -38.72 2.73 6.38
C GLU A 41 -38.75 2.64 7.90
N ARG A 42 -38.43 3.76 8.57
CA ARG A 42 -38.60 3.92 10.01
C ARG A 42 -39.37 5.20 10.29
N ARG A 43 -40.51 5.06 10.95
CA ARG A 43 -41.31 6.20 11.42
C ARG A 43 -41.17 6.33 12.92
N GLN A 44 -40.63 7.48 13.33
CA GLN A 44 -40.37 7.78 14.73
C GLN A 44 -41.40 8.79 15.22
N TYR A 45 -42.03 8.53 16.38
CA TYR A 45 -43.06 9.41 16.95
C TYR A 45 -42.63 10.88 16.99
N ASN A 46 -41.43 11.16 17.50
CA ASN A 46 -40.93 12.53 17.61
C ASN A 46 -40.81 13.24 16.24
N LYS A 47 -40.45 12.51 15.18
CA LYS A 47 -40.34 13.07 13.82
C LYS A 47 -41.71 13.24 13.16
N VAL A 48 -42.64 12.31 13.38
CA VAL A 48 -43.98 12.37 12.80
C VAL A 48 -44.82 13.44 13.51
N LYS A 49 -44.65 13.63 14.82
CA LYS A 49 -45.25 14.71 15.60
C LYS A 49 -44.79 16.08 15.12
N SER A 50 -43.49 16.26 14.86
CA SER A 50 -42.95 17.54 14.38
C SER A 50 -43.42 17.92 12.97
N ILE A 51 -43.82 16.95 12.14
CA ILE A 51 -44.31 17.21 10.77
C ILE A 51 -45.77 17.71 10.77
N ASN A 52 -46.57 17.40 11.80
CA ASN A 52 -47.98 17.81 11.89
C ASN A 52 -48.21 19.17 12.58
N ILE A 53 -47.14 19.84 13.01
CA ILE A 53 -47.23 21.16 13.64
C ILE A 53 -46.78 22.18 12.59
N ASP A 54 -47.73 22.70 11.82
CA ASP A 54 -47.55 23.99 11.14
C ASP A 54 -47.63 25.10 12.21
N ASP A 55 -46.68 26.04 12.11
CA ASP A 55 -46.51 27.29 12.87
C ASP A 55 -45.89 27.25 14.29
N ASN A 56 -44.60 27.62 14.31
CA ASN A 56 -43.97 28.56 15.25
C ASN A 56 -43.96 28.27 16.76
N THR A 57 -43.41 27.13 17.20
CA THR A 57 -42.66 27.09 18.47
C THR A 57 -41.63 25.96 18.44
N GLU A 58 -40.35 26.32 18.30
CA GLU A 58 -39.23 25.45 18.64
C GLU A 58 -39.12 25.36 20.17
N GLU A 59 -39.89 24.47 20.79
CA GLU A 59 -39.57 23.98 22.13
C GLU A 59 -39.18 22.51 22.01
N GLN A 60 -37.85 22.29 21.92
CA GLN A 60 -37.25 20.98 22.11
C GLN A 60 -37.35 20.62 23.59
N GLU A 61 -38.45 20.00 24.00
CA GLU A 61 -38.47 19.28 25.27
C GLU A 61 -37.71 17.95 25.11
N PRO A 62 -36.67 17.68 25.92
CA PRO A 62 -35.99 16.40 25.92
C PRO A 62 -36.86 15.41 26.69
N ILE A 63 -37.62 14.59 25.96
CA ILE A 63 -38.41 13.52 26.60
C ILE A 63 -37.62 12.21 26.48
N ASP A 64 -36.90 11.88 27.55
CA ASP A 64 -36.26 10.59 27.84
C ASP A 64 -37.31 9.48 28.13
N GLU A 65 -38.42 9.43 27.39
CA GLU A 65 -39.32 8.28 27.43
C GLU A 65 -38.84 7.26 26.40
N ILE A 66 -38.61 6.02 26.85
CA ILE A 66 -38.34 4.88 25.97
C ILE A 66 -39.63 4.61 25.18
N ILE A 67 -39.74 5.23 24.01
CA ILE A 67 -40.86 5.04 23.09
C ILE A 67 -40.82 3.60 22.57
N HIS A 68 -41.90 2.85 22.81
CA HIS A 68 -42.01 1.47 22.35
C HIS A 68 -41.89 1.39 20.83
N THR A 69 -41.08 0.46 20.33
CA THR A 69 -40.85 0.27 18.89
C THR A 69 -41.47 -1.04 18.43
N ILE A 70 -42.34 -0.97 17.42
CA ILE A 70 -42.97 -2.13 16.79
C ILE A 70 -42.33 -2.36 15.42
N ASN A 71 -42.09 -3.63 15.08
CA ASN A 71 -41.64 -4.03 13.76
C ASN A 71 -42.81 -4.65 12.98
N ILE A 72 -43.05 -4.16 11.77
CA ILE A 72 -44.07 -4.69 10.88
C ILE A 72 -43.46 -5.09 9.53
N LEU A 73 -44.00 -6.11 8.90
CA LEU A 73 -43.73 -6.47 7.52
C LEU A 73 -44.96 -6.11 6.69
N LEU A 74 -44.74 -5.28 5.67
CA LEU A 74 -45.78 -4.87 4.74
C LEU A 74 -45.61 -5.66 3.44
N VAL A 75 -46.63 -6.43 3.07
CA VAL A 75 -46.67 -7.22 1.84
C VAL A 75 -47.84 -6.72 1.00
N SER A 76 -47.55 -6.22 -0.20
CA SER A 76 -48.57 -5.86 -1.17
C SER A 76 -48.90 -7.04 -2.07
N ASP A 77 -50.18 -7.28 -2.31
CA ASP A 77 -50.71 -8.25 -3.26
C ASP A 77 -51.77 -7.57 -4.15
N THR A 78 -52.18 -8.22 -5.23
CA THR A 78 -53.25 -7.75 -6.12
C THR A 78 -54.28 -8.85 -6.33
N HIS A 79 -55.52 -8.58 -5.90
CA HIS A 79 -56.66 -9.46 -6.16
C HIS A 79 -57.70 -8.69 -6.97
N GLU A 80 -58.13 -9.23 -8.11
CA GLU A 80 -59.17 -8.62 -8.97
C GLU A 80 -58.92 -7.13 -9.30
N SER A 81 -57.65 -6.75 -9.52
CA SER A 81 -57.23 -5.37 -9.84
C SER A 81 -57.30 -4.38 -8.65
N GLN A 82 -57.50 -4.87 -7.42
CA GLN A 82 -57.39 -4.09 -6.19
C GLN A 82 -56.08 -4.42 -5.48
N SER A 83 -55.34 -3.39 -5.06
CA SER A 83 -54.15 -3.54 -4.23
C SER A 83 -54.56 -3.90 -2.80
N ILE A 84 -54.13 -5.08 -2.35
CA ILE A 84 -54.31 -5.56 -0.98
C ILE A 84 -52.99 -5.40 -0.25
N TYR A 85 -53.04 -4.93 0.99
CA TYR A 85 -51.88 -4.89 1.87
C TYR A 85 -52.07 -5.84 3.05
N HIS A 86 -51.13 -6.76 3.23
CA HIS A 86 -51.02 -7.59 4.41
C HIS A 86 -49.97 -7.00 5.35
N VAL A 87 -50.38 -6.78 6.60
CA VAL A 87 -49.49 -6.27 7.66
C VAL A 87 -49.25 -7.38 8.66
N PHE A 88 -48.00 -7.81 8.80
CA PHE A 88 -47.60 -8.83 9.75
C PHE A 88 -46.74 -8.22 10.85
N ARG A 89 -46.96 -8.59 12.11
CA ARG A 89 -46.07 -8.22 13.20
C ARG A 89 -44.80 -9.07 13.15
N VAL A 90 -43.65 -8.44 13.14
CA VAL A 90 -42.34 -9.10 13.12
C VAL A 90 -41.76 -9.14 14.53
N THR A 91 -41.57 -10.34 15.08
CA THR A 91 -40.95 -10.53 16.41
C THR A 91 -39.45 -10.75 16.33
N ASN A 92 -38.96 -11.38 15.26
CA ASN A 92 -37.54 -11.65 15.03
C ASN A 92 -37.06 -11.00 13.72
N THR A 93 -36.50 -9.81 13.81
CA THR A 93 -36.00 -9.04 12.66
C THR A 93 -34.75 -9.65 12.03
N ASP A 94 -33.87 -10.21 12.86
CA ASP A 94 -32.62 -10.82 12.40
C ASP A 94 -32.91 -12.11 11.64
N GLY A 95 -33.89 -12.90 12.10
CA GLY A 95 -34.35 -14.09 11.39
C GLY A 95 -35.04 -13.77 10.06
N LEU A 96 -35.81 -12.68 10.01
CA LEU A 96 -36.51 -12.25 8.80
C LEU A 96 -35.53 -11.79 7.70
N THR A 97 -34.60 -10.91 8.06
CA THR A 97 -33.66 -10.28 7.10
C THR A 97 -32.37 -11.06 6.91
N ARG A 98 -32.07 -12.00 7.80
CA ARG A 98 -30.76 -12.67 7.93
C ARG A 98 -29.60 -11.71 8.17
N GLN A 99 -29.89 -10.47 8.54
CA GLN A 99 -28.91 -9.44 8.81
C GLN A 99 -29.09 -8.87 10.21
N LYS A 100 -27.99 -8.45 10.82
CA LYS A 100 -27.99 -7.72 12.08
C LYS A 100 -27.89 -6.23 11.81
N TYR A 101 -28.93 -5.48 12.14
CA TYR A 101 -28.91 -4.02 12.04
C TYR A 101 -28.22 -3.39 13.26
N CYS A 102 -27.55 -2.26 13.04
CA CYS A 102 -27.05 -1.44 14.14
C CYS A 102 -28.22 -0.88 14.97
N PRO A 103 -28.23 -1.04 16.31
CA PRO A 103 -29.33 -0.58 17.17
C PRO A 103 -29.35 0.95 17.37
N HIS A 104 -28.36 1.69 16.86
CA HIS A 104 -28.29 3.14 16.99
C HIS A 104 -28.76 3.84 15.71
N CYS A 105 -28.11 3.58 14.57
CA CYS A 105 -28.49 4.20 13.30
C CYS A 105 -29.62 3.45 12.57
N TYR A 106 -29.71 2.12 12.71
CA TYR A 106 -30.55 1.23 11.90
C TYR A 106 -30.41 1.39 10.37
N GLN A 107 -29.34 2.05 9.92
CA GLN A 107 -29.02 2.25 8.51
C GLN A 107 -27.97 1.26 8.03
N GLN A 108 -27.04 0.87 8.90
CA GLN A 108 -26.04 -0.14 8.61
C GLN A 108 -26.52 -1.51 9.08
N SER A 109 -26.41 -2.50 8.19
CA SER A 109 -26.63 -3.92 8.49
C SER A 109 -25.34 -4.72 8.27
N PHE A 110 -25.28 -5.88 8.91
CA PHE A 110 -24.14 -6.80 8.89
C PHE A 110 -24.65 -8.22 8.70
N ASP A 111 -23.96 -9.03 7.89
CA ASP A 111 -24.27 -10.45 7.75
C ASP A 111 -23.62 -11.25 8.90
N PRO A 112 -24.40 -11.92 9.77
CA PRO A 112 -23.87 -12.75 10.84
C PRO A 112 -23.01 -13.93 10.37
N LYS A 113 -23.07 -14.31 9.09
CA LYS A 113 -22.24 -15.37 8.50
C LYS A 113 -20.85 -14.92 8.06
N ASP A 114 -20.60 -13.60 8.01
CA ASP A 114 -19.30 -13.07 7.62
C ASP A 114 -18.21 -13.43 8.66
N GLY A 115 -17.02 -13.82 8.20
CA GLY A 115 -15.91 -14.22 9.07
C GLY A 115 -15.39 -13.09 9.98
N HIS A 116 -15.61 -11.84 9.59
CA HIS A 116 -15.25 -10.63 10.32
C HIS A 116 -16.43 -9.93 10.98
N TYR A 117 -17.64 -10.49 10.89
CA TYR A 117 -18.90 -9.95 11.44
C TYR A 117 -18.72 -9.34 12.84
N LYS A 118 -18.17 -10.12 13.77
CA LYS A 118 -18.07 -9.71 15.18
C LYS A 118 -17.26 -8.43 15.36
N ARG A 119 -16.09 -8.37 14.72
CA ARG A 119 -15.19 -7.20 14.77
C ARG A 119 -15.86 -5.97 14.17
N ASP A 120 -16.41 -6.12 12.97
CA ASP A 120 -16.94 -5.00 12.19
C ASP A 120 -18.23 -4.46 12.81
N TYR A 121 -19.09 -5.35 13.32
CA TYR A 121 -20.28 -4.99 14.08
C TYR A 121 -19.94 -4.22 15.36
N GLU A 122 -19.03 -4.75 16.19
CA GLU A 122 -18.62 -4.11 17.45
C GLU A 122 -17.94 -2.74 17.20
N GLN A 123 -17.07 -2.65 16.20
CA GLN A 123 -16.41 -1.42 15.81
C GLN A 123 -17.40 -0.36 15.32
N HIS A 124 -18.37 -0.76 14.49
CA HIS A 124 -19.41 0.17 14.04
C HIS A 124 -20.32 0.61 15.18
N VAL A 125 -20.84 -0.31 16.00
CA VAL A 125 -21.80 0.00 17.07
C VAL A 125 -21.18 0.96 18.09
N SER A 126 -19.92 0.74 18.49
CA SER A 126 -19.21 1.63 19.42
C SER A 126 -19.03 3.04 18.85
N GLN A 127 -18.60 3.17 17.60
CA GLN A 127 -18.45 4.47 16.94
C GLN A 127 -19.82 5.15 16.70
N CYS A 128 -20.82 4.39 16.31
CA CYS A 128 -22.17 4.87 16.02
C CYS A 128 -22.86 5.40 17.29
N LYS A 129 -22.62 4.75 18.44
CA LYS A 129 -23.06 5.25 19.75
C LYS A 129 -22.46 6.62 20.08
N ILE A 130 -21.15 6.80 19.85
CA ILE A 130 -20.45 8.08 20.06
C ILE A 130 -21.04 9.17 19.15
N ASN A 131 -21.38 8.82 17.91
CA ASN A 131 -21.94 9.75 16.94
C ASN A 131 -23.46 10.00 17.12
N GLY A 132 -24.08 9.53 18.21
CA GLY A 132 -25.51 9.68 18.45
C GLY A 132 -26.40 9.02 17.40
N GLY A 133 -25.93 7.95 16.74
CA GLY A 133 -26.66 7.26 15.68
C GLY A 133 -26.62 7.95 14.31
N GLN A 134 -25.87 9.05 14.16
CA GLN A 134 -25.74 9.76 12.88
C GLN A 134 -24.58 9.19 12.03
N ILE A 135 -24.83 8.99 10.73
CA ILE A 135 -23.78 8.61 9.76
C ILE A 135 -23.00 9.86 9.35
N ILE A 136 -21.75 9.96 9.80
CA ILE A 136 -20.82 11.01 9.39
C ILE A 136 -20.14 10.59 8.08
N LYS A 137 -20.55 11.20 6.96
CA LYS A 137 -19.88 11.02 5.66
C LYS A 137 -18.61 11.88 5.65
N LYS A 138 -17.44 11.25 5.62
CA LYS A 138 -16.16 11.95 5.43
C LYS A 138 -15.90 12.11 3.94
N VAL A 139 -15.57 13.32 3.50
CA VAL A 139 -15.08 13.56 2.14
C VAL A 139 -13.70 12.92 2.02
N LYS A 140 -13.57 11.91 1.16
CA LYS A 140 -12.26 11.37 0.75
C LYS A 140 -11.93 12.01 -0.59
N LEU A 141 -10.88 12.82 -0.63
CA LEU A 141 -10.34 13.30 -1.90
C LEU A 141 -9.68 12.14 -2.65
N ASP A 142 -9.75 12.15 -3.98
CA ASP A 142 -9.02 11.19 -4.80
C ASP A 142 -7.52 11.31 -4.54
N GLU A 143 -6.86 10.17 -4.38
CA GLU A 143 -5.40 10.13 -4.26
C GLU A 143 -4.80 10.58 -5.60
N GLN A 144 -4.19 11.77 -5.63
CA GLN A 144 -3.47 12.21 -6.82
C GLN A 144 -2.27 11.29 -7.06
N PRO A 145 -2.06 10.80 -8.30
CA PRO A 145 -0.90 9.99 -8.62
C PRO A 145 0.36 10.86 -8.49
N PHE A 146 1.15 10.61 -7.46
CA PHE A 146 2.48 11.21 -7.36
C PHE A 146 3.44 10.47 -8.30
N PRO A 147 4.22 11.17 -9.13
CA PRO A 147 5.27 10.52 -9.89
C PRO A 147 6.29 9.91 -8.91
N PHE A 148 6.59 8.62 -9.09
CA PHE A 148 7.57 7.92 -8.28
C PHE A 148 8.98 8.39 -8.65
N ILE A 149 9.45 9.44 -7.96
CA ILE A 149 10.79 10.01 -8.14
C ILE A 149 11.51 9.96 -6.79
N PRO A 150 11.89 8.76 -6.31
CA PRO A 150 12.49 8.59 -4.98
C PRO A 150 13.77 9.43 -4.81
N HIS A 151 14.54 9.63 -5.89
CA HIS A 151 15.77 10.43 -5.90
C HIS A 151 15.54 11.93 -5.66
N ILE A 152 14.29 12.41 -5.73
CA ILE A 152 13.91 13.80 -5.41
C ILE A 152 13.07 13.82 -4.13
N GLN A 153 12.05 12.97 -4.01
CA GLN A 153 11.10 13.01 -2.89
C GLN A 153 11.67 12.52 -1.56
N ARG A 154 12.68 11.63 -1.58
CA ARG A 154 13.34 11.12 -0.37
C ARG A 154 14.75 11.68 -0.19
N ASN A 155 15.08 12.74 -0.92
CA ASN A 155 16.39 13.34 -0.87
C ASN A 155 16.40 14.43 0.20
N GLU A 156 17.01 14.12 1.35
CA GLU A 156 17.14 15.01 2.49
C GLU A 156 17.78 16.35 2.11
N THR A 157 18.80 16.31 1.25
CA THR A 157 19.45 17.49 0.66
C THR A 157 18.45 18.38 -0.05
N TYR A 158 17.62 17.79 -0.92
CA TYR A 158 16.66 18.55 -1.72
C TYR A 158 15.55 19.13 -0.84
N ALA A 159 15.06 18.35 0.13
CA ALA A 159 14.06 18.82 1.09
C ALA A 159 14.60 20.00 1.93
N TYR A 160 15.84 19.91 2.41
CA TYR A 160 16.52 20.99 3.13
C TYR A 160 16.64 22.25 2.29
N LEU A 161 17.13 22.13 1.04
CA LEU A 161 17.28 23.27 0.14
C LEU A 161 15.94 23.89 -0.23
N LEU A 162 14.90 23.08 -0.41
CA LEU A 162 13.54 23.55 -0.66
C LEU A 162 12.99 24.34 0.53
N ALA A 163 13.15 23.83 1.75
CA ALA A 163 12.69 24.50 2.98
C ALA A 163 13.38 25.86 3.21
N ASN A 164 14.63 26.00 2.76
CA ASN A 164 15.43 27.23 2.90
C ASN A 164 15.37 28.14 1.65
N ASN A 165 14.46 27.90 0.69
CA ASN A 165 14.37 28.64 -0.57
C ASN A 165 15.69 28.70 -1.38
N ALA A 166 16.53 27.67 -1.24
CA ALA A 166 17.87 27.58 -1.82
C ALA A 166 17.97 26.49 -2.90
N THR A 167 16.86 26.14 -3.57
CA THR A 167 16.80 25.06 -4.57
C THR A 167 17.78 25.23 -5.73
N GLN A 168 18.16 26.47 -6.06
CA GLN A 168 19.17 26.79 -7.08
C GLN A 168 20.58 26.25 -6.73
N GLN A 169 20.83 25.96 -5.45
CA GLN A 169 22.09 25.39 -5.01
C GLN A 169 22.16 23.87 -5.23
N PHE A 170 21.06 23.21 -5.56
CA PHE A 170 21.02 21.76 -5.73
C PHE A 170 21.96 21.31 -6.86
N LYS A 171 22.92 20.47 -6.51
CA LYS A 171 23.89 19.85 -7.41
C LYS A 171 23.53 18.36 -7.59
N PRO A 172 23.53 17.85 -8.83
CA PRO A 172 23.39 16.41 -9.07
C PRO A 172 24.66 15.66 -8.63
N THR A 173 24.53 14.37 -8.31
CA THR A 173 25.68 13.49 -8.05
C THR A 173 26.54 13.38 -9.31
N GLN A 174 27.82 13.76 -9.23
CA GLN A 174 28.72 13.84 -10.39
C GLN A 174 29.73 12.70 -10.46
N TYR A 175 30.10 12.17 -9.29
CA TYR A 175 31.17 11.19 -9.08
C TYR A 175 30.57 9.84 -8.71
N TYR A 176 31.11 8.78 -9.30
CA TYR A 176 30.57 7.42 -9.22
C TYR A 176 31.64 6.40 -9.59
N ILE A 177 31.34 5.13 -9.33
CA ILE A 177 32.18 3.98 -9.69
C ILE A 177 31.44 3.19 -10.76
N THR A 178 32.15 2.74 -11.80
CA THR A 178 31.64 1.74 -12.74
C THR A 178 32.46 0.47 -12.65
N TYR A 179 31.85 -0.67 -12.97
CA TYR A 179 32.57 -1.93 -13.05
C TYR A 179 32.06 -2.82 -14.18
N ASP A 180 32.91 -3.73 -14.63
CA ASP A 180 32.57 -4.77 -15.58
C ASP A 180 33.31 -6.07 -15.24
N PHE A 181 32.63 -7.20 -15.41
CA PHE A 181 33.15 -8.53 -15.14
C PHE A 181 33.38 -9.30 -16.43
N GLU A 182 34.56 -9.89 -16.55
CA GLU A 182 34.84 -10.93 -17.55
C GLU A 182 34.56 -12.30 -16.94
N THR A 183 33.87 -13.15 -17.68
CA THR A 183 33.45 -14.48 -17.19
C THR A 183 33.80 -15.57 -18.20
N VAL A 184 34.00 -16.79 -17.70
CA VAL A 184 34.18 -17.98 -18.53
C VAL A 184 33.08 -18.99 -18.24
N GLU A 185 32.60 -19.66 -19.28
CA GLU A 185 31.64 -20.73 -19.15
C GLU A 185 32.33 -22.05 -18.80
N ARG A 186 31.95 -22.63 -17.65
CA ARG A 186 32.31 -24.00 -17.28
C ARG A 186 31.11 -24.92 -17.50
N LYS A 187 31.28 -25.93 -18.35
CA LYS A 187 30.27 -26.96 -18.60
C LYS A 187 30.13 -27.88 -17.38
N VAL A 188 28.90 -28.09 -16.93
CA VAL A 188 28.57 -28.91 -15.76
C VAL A 188 27.75 -30.14 -16.18
N ASN A 189 26.73 -29.96 -17.02
CA ASN A 189 25.87 -31.03 -17.55
C ASN A 189 25.32 -32.01 -16.51
N THR A 190 24.78 -31.51 -15.39
CA THR A 190 24.20 -32.33 -14.31
C THR A 190 22.69 -32.25 -14.24
N TYR A 191 22.01 -33.36 -13.96
CA TYR A 191 20.56 -33.40 -13.76
C TYR A 191 20.16 -33.20 -12.29
N PHE A 192 19.07 -32.47 -12.04
CA PHE A 192 18.54 -32.23 -10.69
C PHE A 192 16.99 -32.20 -10.70
N GLY A 193 16.38 -32.25 -9.52
CA GLY A 193 14.93 -32.30 -9.37
C GLY A 193 14.37 -33.72 -9.26
N LYS A 194 13.12 -33.91 -9.72
CA LYS A 194 12.38 -35.17 -9.62
C LYS A 194 12.83 -36.14 -10.74
N PRO A 195 12.99 -37.45 -10.44
CA PRO A 195 13.22 -38.45 -11.48
C PRO A 195 12.10 -38.45 -12.51
N LEU A 196 12.45 -38.53 -13.79
CA LEU A 196 11.45 -38.61 -14.88
C LEU A 196 10.89 -40.03 -15.04
N SER A 197 11.68 -41.05 -14.70
CA SER A 197 11.27 -42.44 -14.69
C SER A 197 11.41 -43.06 -13.30
N LYS A 198 10.55 -44.02 -12.97
CA LYS A 198 10.68 -44.83 -11.74
C LYS A 198 11.86 -45.81 -11.84
N ASP A 199 12.20 -46.22 -13.06
CA ASP A 199 13.18 -47.27 -13.34
C ASP A 199 14.57 -46.69 -13.61
N ASP A 200 14.66 -45.52 -14.26
CA ASP A 200 15.89 -44.79 -14.46
C ASP A 200 15.90 -43.48 -13.65
N LYS A 201 16.57 -43.52 -12.49
CA LYS A 201 16.71 -42.39 -11.57
C LYS A 201 17.80 -41.40 -11.98
N THR A 202 18.55 -41.67 -13.05
CA THR A 202 19.68 -40.82 -13.48
C THR A 202 19.19 -39.58 -14.23
N ILE A 203 18.12 -39.70 -15.02
CA ILE A 203 17.53 -38.59 -15.76
C ILE A 203 16.45 -37.92 -14.91
N ARG A 204 16.62 -36.62 -14.65
CA ARG A 204 15.69 -35.81 -13.84
C ARG A 204 15.07 -34.69 -14.68
N ASN A 205 13.97 -34.12 -14.19
CA ASN A 205 13.17 -33.12 -14.90
C ASN A 205 13.85 -31.76 -15.10
N SER A 206 15.06 -31.54 -14.61
CA SER A 206 15.83 -30.32 -14.83
C SER A 206 17.31 -30.63 -15.06
N GLN A 207 17.94 -29.85 -15.93
CA GLN A 207 19.34 -30.01 -16.31
C GLN A 207 20.09 -28.69 -16.11
N TRP A 208 21.24 -28.77 -15.46
CA TRP A 208 22.18 -27.69 -15.29
C TRP A 208 23.30 -27.86 -16.31
N ILE A 209 23.30 -27.03 -17.35
CA ILE A 209 24.20 -27.17 -18.49
C ILE A 209 25.58 -26.59 -18.17
N SER A 210 25.64 -25.37 -17.63
CA SER A 210 26.89 -24.67 -17.37
C SER A 210 26.78 -23.64 -16.26
N VAL A 211 27.94 -23.16 -15.81
CA VAL A 211 28.12 -22.10 -14.82
C VAL A 211 29.06 -21.06 -15.39
N LEU A 212 28.74 -19.79 -15.18
CA LEU A 212 29.65 -18.69 -15.47
C LEU A 212 30.51 -18.41 -14.25
N GLU A 213 31.82 -18.49 -14.44
CA GLU A 213 32.80 -18.22 -13.41
C GLU A 213 33.51 -16.89 -13.72
N PRO A 214 33.59 -15.96 -12.74
CA PRO A 214 34.25 -14.68 -12.94
C PRO A 214 35.76 -14.87 -13.06
N LEU A 215 36.35 -14.30 -14.12
CA LEU A 215 37.79 -14.33 -14.40
C LEU A 215 38.49 -13.07 -13.92
N SER A 216 37.89 -11.92 -14.15
CA SER A 216 38.42 -10.63 -13.75
C SER A 216 37.33 -9.57 -13.62
N VAL A 217 37.65 -8.51 -12.90
CA VAL A 217 36.81 -7.33 -12.77
C VAL A 217 37.66 -6.09 -12.99
N ALA A 218 37.17 -5.21 -13.85
CA ALA A 218 37.72 -3.88 -14.04
C ALA A 218 36.76 -2.86 -13.45
N SER A 219 37.28 -1.82 -12.82
CA SER A 219 36.45 -0.71 -12.36
C SER A 219 37.08 0.62 -12.65
N THR A 220 36.24 1.59 -13.00
CA THR A 220 36.64 2.98 -13.22
C THR A 220 35.95 3.86 -12.20
N ILE A 221 36.75 4.58 -11.43
CA ILE A 221 36.30 5.52 -10.41
C ILE A 221 36.42 6.91 -11.00
N LYS A 222 35.30 7.63 -11.08
CA LYS A 222 35.26 9.02 -11.47
C LYS A 222 35.25 9.89 -10.22
N LEU A 223 36.29 10.70 -10.03
CA LEU A 223 36.52 11.55 -8.86
C LEU A 223 36.65 13.02 -9.24
N LYS A 224 36.60 13.92 -8.25
CA LYS A 224 36.88 15.34 -8.44
C LYS A 224 38.36 15.52 -8.78
N TRP A 225 38.66 16.34 -9.79
CA TRP A 225 40.04 16.67 -10.11
C TRP A 225 40.71 17.44 -8.95
N ARG A 226 41.93 17.05 -8.60
CA ARG A 226 42.78 17.73 -7.61
C ARG A 226 44.19 17.83 -8.16
N GLU A 227 44.86 18.95 -7.94
CA GLU A 227 46.22 19.18 -8.47
C GLU A 227 47.24 18.18 -7.95
N GLN A 228 47.00 17.58 -6.77
CA GLN A 228 47.85 16.53 -6.19
C GLN A 228 47.93 15.27 -7.05
N TYR A 229 46.99 15.05 -7.97
CA TYR A 229 47.03 13.92 -8.91
C TYR A 229 47.92 14.19 -10.13
N ASN A 230 48.46 15.41 -10.26
CA ASN A 230 49.42 15.71 -11.30
C ASN A 230 50.65 14.80 -11.14
N ASN A 231 51.02 14.13 -12.22
CA ASN A 231 52.15 13.19 -12.31
C ASN A 231 51.94 11.82 -11.65
N ASP A 232 50.71 11.47 -11.25
CA ASP A 232 50.37 10.10 -10.89
C ASP A 232 49.71 9.40 -12.09
N ASP A 233 50.41 8.41 -12.66
CA ASP A 233 49.96 7.66 -13.83
C ASP A 233 48.66 6.87 -13.60
N GLN A 234 48.24 6.67 -12.34
CA GLN A 234 46.97 6.03 -12.00
C GLN A 234 45.76 6.93 -12.27
N TYR A 235 45.96 8.25 -12.38
CA TYR A 235 44.91 9.25 -12.50
C TYR A 235 44.94 9.93 -13.86
N LYS A 236 43.81 9.85 -14.57
CA LYS A 236 43.65 10.49 -15.88
C LYS A 236 42.69 11.66 -15.79
N LYS A 237 43.19 12.88 -16.03
CA LYS A 237 42.35 14.08 -16.13
C LYS A 237 41.39 14.00 -17.32
N ILE A 238 40.14 14.37 -17.09
CA ILE A 238 39.11 14.53 -18.13
C ILE A 238 38.36 15.85 -17.93
N THR A 239 37.93 16.47 -19.02
CA THR A 239 37.08 17.66 -18.97
C THR A 239 35.64 17.26 -19.27
N THR A 240 34.72 17.61 -18.37
CA THR A 240 33.28 17.35 -18.52
C THR A 240 32.52 18.68 -18.65
N PRO A 241 31.25 18.67 -19.10
CA PRO A 241 30.43 19.89 -19.13
C PRO A 241 30.26 20.58 -17.76
N PHE A 242 30.53 19.85 -16.68
CA PHE A 242 30.38 20.32 -15.29
C PHE A 242 31.72 20.67 -14.63
N GLY A 243 32.82 20.62 -15.37
CA GLY A 243 34.18 20.89 -14.87
C GLY A 243 35.14 19.72 -15.09
N ASP A 244 36.37 19.89 -14.59
CA ASP A 244 37.42 18.88 -14.67
C ASP A 244 37.19 17.77 -13.64
N ALA A 245 37.29 16.52 -14.08
CA ALA A 245 37.23 15.32 -13.26
C ALA A 245 38.48 14.46 -13.49
N THR A 246 38.67 13.45 -12.65
CA THR A 246 39.73 12.45 -12.82
C THR A 246 39.15 11.05 -12.88
N LEU A 247 39.76 10.19 -13.68
CA LEU A 247 39.47 8.77 -13.76
C LEU A 247 40.62 7.99 -13.13
N LYS A 248 40.29 7.11 -12.20
CA LYS A 248 41.18 6.10 -11.65
C LYS A 248 40.66 4.73 -12.05
N THR A 249 41.53 3.83 -12.48
CA THR A 249 41.15 2.46 -12.85
C THR A 249 41.75 1.46 -11.89
N ILE A 250 40.96 0.50 -11.44
CA ILE A 250 41.42 -0.65 -10.65
C ILE A 250 41.07 -1.94 -11.40
N TYR A 251 41.92 -2.96 -11.26
CA TYR A 251 41.77 -4.23 -11.96
C TYR A 251 42.16 -5.38 -11.04
N TYR A 252 41.28 -6.38 -10.96
CA TYR A 252 41.51 -7.60 -10.21
C TYR A 252 41.20 -8.82 -11.06
N ASP A 253 41.98 -9.88 -10.90
CA ASP A 253 41.80 -11.12 -11.66
C ASP A 253 42.08 -12.38 -10.84
N LEU A 254 41.71 -13.52 -11.41
CA LEU A 254 41.89 -14.83 -10.81
C LEU A 254 43.37 -15.19 -10.53
N ARG A 255 44.34 -14.57 -11.22
CA ARG A 255 45.78 -14.83 -11.01
C ARG A 255 46.27 -14.22 -9.69
N GLN A 256 45.56 -13.23 -9.15
CA GLN A 256 45.86 -12.60 -7.87
C GLN A 256 45.36 -13.42 -6.66
N GLY A 257 44.56 -14.45 -6.89
CA GLY A 257 43.98 -15.31 -5.84
C GLY A 257 42.51 -15.63 -6.11
N THR A 258 41.99 -16.66 -5.45
CA THR A 258 40.56 -17.01 -5.57
C THR A 258 39.62 -16.03 -4.86
N ASP A 259 40.19 -15.17 -4.00
CA ASP A 259 39.52 -14.15 -3.21
C ASP A 259 39.53 -12.75 -3.88
N PHE A 260 39.97 -12.64 -5.13
CA PHE A 260 40.09 -11.37 -5.86
C PHE A 260 38.81 -10.53 -5.87
N ILE A 261 37.63 -11.16 -5.83
CA ILE A 261 36.33 -10.45 -5.75
C ILE A 261 36.15 -9.79 -4.39
N THR A 262 36.60 -10.45 -3.31
CA THR A 262 36.55 -9.88 -1.96
C THR A 262 37.51 -8.70 -1.87
N GLN A 263 38.73 -8.86 -2.38
CA GLN A 263 39.73 -7.78 -2.44
C GLN A 263 39.22 -6.59 -3.28
N TRP A 264 38.58 -6.86 -4.41
CA TRP A 264 37.93 -5.83 -5.23
C TRP A 264 36.83 -5.10 -4.48
N ILE A 265 35.92 -5.80 -3.79
CA ILE A 265 34.85 -5.18 -3.00
C ILE A 265 35.45 -4.27 -1.90
N GLU A 266 36.50 -4.72 -1.22
CA GLU A 266 37.21 -3.92 -0.21
C GLU A 266 37.79 -2.64 -0.81
N GLN A 267 38.46 -2.75 -1.97
CA GLN A 267 38.97 -1.58 -2.67
C GLN A 267 37.84 -0.63 -3.10
N VAL A 268 36.73 -1.16 -3.59
CA VAL A 268 35.55 -0.36 -3.96
C VAL A 268 35.00 0.41 -2.77
N PHE A 269 34.98 -0.17 -1.56
CA PHE A 269 34.58 0.56 -0.35
C PHE A 269 35.54 1.71 -0.02
N GLU A 270 36.85 1.51 -0.16
CA GLU A 270 37.82 2.59 0.06
C GLU A 270 37.66 3.74 -0.95
N GLU A 271 37.52 3.40 -2.23
CA GLU A 271 37.26 4.42 -3.26
C GLU A 271 35.90 5.10 -3.06
N ALA A 272 34.89 4.37 -2.57
CA ALA A 272 33.57 4.93 -2.29
C ALA A 272 33.62 6.00 -1.20
N LYS A 273 34.51 5.90 -0.20
CA LYS A 273 34.70 6.98 0.79
C LYS A 273 35.12 8.28 0.11
N GLN A 274 36.07 8.20 -0.83
CA GLN A 274 36.53 9.37 -1.58
C GLN A 274 35.43 9.93 -2.51
N VAL A 275 34.67 9.05 -3.19
CA VAL A 275 33.53 9.45 -4.02
C VAL A 275 32.43 10.13 -3.20
N ALA A 276 32.15 9.63 -1.99
CA ALA A 276 31.20 10.24 -1.09
C ALA A 276 31.64 11.66 -0.69
N LEU A 277 32.91 11.83 -0.32
CA LEU A 277 33.49 13.13 0.02
C LEU A 277 33.45 14.10 -1.16
N ASP A 278 33.79 13.65 -2.37
CA ASP A 278 33.81 14.51 -3.56
C ASP A 278 32.39 14.97 -4.00
N ASN A 279 31.35 14.20 -3.64
CA ASN A 279 29.96 14.57 -3.90
C ASN A 279 29.32 15.44 -2.80
N LYS A 280 29.96 15.60 -1.63
CA LYS A 280 29.43 16.48 -0.57
C LYS A 280 29.42 17.94 -1.03
N TYR A 281 28.53 18.72 -0.43
CA TYR A 281 28.49 20.17 -0.60
C TYR A 281 29.64 20.81 0.16
N ASP A 282 30.13 21.95 -0.36
CA ASP A 282 31.19 22.72 0.31
C ASP A 282 30.70 23.35 1.62
N ASP A 283 29.39 23.59 1.74
CA ASP A 283 28.73 24.04 2.96
C ASP A 283 28.29 22.83 3.80
N GLU A 284 28.88 22.68 4.99
CA GLU A 284 28.60 21.61 5.94
C GLU A 284 27.17 21.65 6.51
N ALA A 285 26.49 22.80 6.44
CA ALA A 285 25.11 22.92 6.88
C ALA A 285 24.12 22.18 5.96
N ILE A 286 24.51 21.92 4.71
CA ILE A 286 23.68 21.21 3.73
C ILE A 286 23.85 19.70 3.96
N PRO A 287 22.82 18.98 4.43
CA PRO A 287 22.93 17.55 4.66
C PRO A 287 23.11 16.81 3.32
N TYR A 288 24.09 15.91 3.25
CA TYR A 288 24.29 15.02 2.11
C TYR A 288 24.44 13.57 2.58
N ASN A 289 23.34 12.83 2.50
CA ASN A 289 23.23 11.43 2.93
C ASN A 289 22.77 10.55 1.78
N GLN A 290 23.59 10.46 0.72
CA GLN A 290 23.30 9.62 -0.44
C GLN A 290 24.29 8.47 -0.53
N CYS A 291 23.77 7.29 -0.90
CA CYS A 291 24.60 6.13 -1.24
C CYS A 291 25.49 6.47 -2.44
N VAL A 292 26.73 5.97 -2.41
CA VAL A 292 27.63 6.05 -3.56
C VAL A 292 27.12 5.15 -4.68
N SER A 293 26.97 5.72 -5.87
CA SER A 293 26.53 4.98 -7.06
C SER A 293 27.67 4.10 -7.60
N ILE A 294 27.44 2.80 -7.59
CA ILE A 294 28.30 1.79 -8.22
C ILE A 294 27.49 1.16 -9.36
N ILE A 295 27.97 1.30 -10.59
CA ILE A 295 27.20 1.00 -11.81
C ILE A 295 27.88 -0.12 -12.59
N GLY A 296 27.20 -1.27 -12.71
CA GLY A 296 27.61 -2.35 -13.60
C GLY A 296 27.22 -2.06 -15.05
N PHE A 297 28.07 -2.42 -16.00
CA PHE A 297 27.74 -2.32 -17.43
C PHE A 297 26.78 -3.42 -17.91
N ASN A 298 26.79 -4.57 -17.24
CA ASN A 298 25.93 -5.70 -17.56
C ASN A 298 24.58 -5.58 -16.85
N SER A 299 23.68 -6.52 -17.14
CA SER A 299 22.42 -6.63 -16.41
C SER A 299 22.67 -6.80 -14.92
N SER A 300 21.96 -6.02 -14.10
CA SER A 300 21.95 -6.16 -12.64
C SER A 300 21.77 -7.62 -12.19
N ARG A 301 20.93 -8.40 -12.87
CA ARG A 301 20.75 -9.83 -12.57
C ARG A 301 22.01 -10.66 -12.80
N PHE A 302 22.73 -10.39 -13.89
CA PHE A 302 23.94 -11.11 -14.26
C PHE A 302 25.05 -10.85 -13.24
N ASP A 303 25.34 -9.57 -13.01
CA ASP A 303 26.40 -9.14 -12.13
C ASP A 303 26.15 -9.57 -10.67
N GLN A 304 24.92 -9.40 -10.18
CA GLN A 304 24.58 -9.83 -8.82
C GLN A 304 24.84 -11.32 -8.62
N ALA A 305 24.60 -12.18 -9.62
CA ALA A 305 24.88 -13.61 -9.49
C ALA A 305 26.37 -13.92 -9.27
N LEU A 306 27.27 -13.07 -9.78
CA LEU A 306 28.72 -13.26 -9.68
C LEU A 306 29.25 -12.93 -8.29
N PHE A 307 28.77 -11.84 -7.67
CA PHE A 307 29.34 -11.35 -6.42
C PHE A 307 28.44 -11.40 -5.19
N SER A 308 27.12 -11.65 -5.30
CA SER A 308 26.21 -11.59 -4.15
C SER A 308 26.61 -12.54 -3.02
N LYS A 309 27.21 -13.69 -3.34
CA LYS A 309 27.71 -14.63 -2.32
C LYS A 309 28.82 -14.04 -1.45
N TYR A 310 29.59 -13.08 -1.96
CA TYR A 310 30.63 -12.39 -1.20
C TYR A 310 30.06 -11.22 -0.39
N LEU A 311 28.86 -10.73 -0.72
CA LEU A 311 28.18 -9.67 0.04
C LEU A 311 27.62 -10.15 1.40
N HIS A 312 27.67 -11.44 1.69
CA HIS A 312 27.29 -11.99 2.99
C HIS A 312 28.55 -12.32 3.80
N ASN A 313 29.02 -11.37 4.60
CA ASN A 313 30.23 -11.53 5.41
C ASN A 313 30.13 -10.71 6.71
N ASP A 314 31.11 -10.87 7.59
CA ASP A 314 31.23 -10.12 8.82
C ASP A 314 31.63 -8.66 8.60
N LYS A 315 32.21 -8.32 7.45
CA LYS A 315 32.69 -6.96 7.13
C LYS A 315 31.59 -5.99 6.67
N TRP A 316 30.55 -6.48 6.02
CA TRP A 316 29.48 -5.65 5.43
C TRP A 316 28.10 -6.31 5.56
N THR A 317 27.05 -5.49 5.49
CA THR A 317 25.65 -5.90 5.58
C THR A 317 24.85 -5.37 4.40
N ILE A 318 23.96 -6.21 3.86
CA ILE A 318 22.98 -5.78 2.88
C ILE A 318 21.88 -5.03 3.63
N GLN A 319 21.80 -3.71 3.46
CA GLN A 319 20.78 -2.88 4.08
C GLN A 319 19.43 -3.00 3.38
N SER A 320 19.44 -2.98 2.05
CA SER A 320 18.21 -3.06 1.28
C SER A 320 18.44 -3.71 -0.09
N PHE A 321 17.36 -4.28 -0.61
CA PHE A 321 17.31 -4.89 -1.92
C PHE A 321 16.05 -4.39 -2.64
N ILE A 322 16.23 -3.82 -3.83
CA ILE A 322 15.11 -3.39 -4.67
C ILE A 322 14.97 -4.37 -5.83
N GLY A 323 13.78 -4.96 -5.93
CA GLY A 323 13.43 -5.92 -6.97
C GLY A 323 12.92 -7.23 -6.39
N THR A 324 12.82 -8.24 -7.26
CA THR A 324 12.55 -9.62 -6.85
C THR A 324 13.76 -10.50 -7.17
N MET A 325 13.82 -11.72 -6.66
CA MET A 325 14.89 -12.67 -7.02
C MET A 325 14.99 -12.91 -8.54
N GLY A 326 13.89 -12.78 -9.29
CA GLY A 326 13.89 -12.88 -10.75
C GLY A 326 14.26 -11.59 -11.48
N GLN A 327 14.12 -10.43 -10.83
CA GLN A 327 14.25 -9.08 -11.40
C GLN A 327 14.89 -8.13 -10.38
N GLY A 328 16.11 -8.44 -9.94
CA GLY A 328 16.88 -7.59 -9.04
C GLY A 328 17.31 -6.30 -9.75
N LYS A 329 17.05 -5.14 -9.14
CA LYS A 329 17.35 -3.82 -9.71
C LYS A 329 18.49 -3.11 -8.99
N GLN A 330 18.53 -3.21 -7.66
CA GLN A 330 19.53 -2.53 -6.85
C GLN A 330 19.78 -3.29 -5.55
N ILE A 331 21.03 -3.27 -5.09
CA ILE A 331 21.44 -3.72 -3.76
C ILE A 331 22.12 -2.54 -3.07
N VAL A 332 21.75 -2.26 -1.83
CA VAL A 332 22.47 -1.32 -0.98
C VAL A 332 23.23 -2.11 0.07
N VAL A 333 24.53 -1.88 0.13
CA VAL A 333 25.45 -2.56 1.03
C VAL A 333 26.14 -1.52 1.89
N GLU A 334 26.22 -1.79 3.18
CA GLU A 334 26.88 -0.95 4.18
C GLU A 334 28.06 -1.70 4.79
N HIS A 335 29.16 -1.00 5.00
CA HIS A 335 30.33 -1.56 5.68
C HIS A 335 30.15 -1.43 7.20
N LYS A 336 30.29 -2.53 7.96
CA LYS A 336 29.96 -2.56 9.40
C LYS A 336 30.88 -1.70 10.27
N GLN A 337 32.03 -1.27 9.77
CA GLN A 337 33.02 -0.47 10.51
C GLN A 337 32.86 1.06 10.33
N THR A 338 31.75 1.52 9.75
CA THR A 338 31.51 2.95 9.49
C THR A 338 30.10 3.33 9.84
#